data_AF-A0A8S3AJL3-F1
#
_entry.id   AF-A0A8S3AJL3-F1
#
_cell.length_a   1.000
_cell.length_b   1.000
_cell.length_c   1.000
_cell.angle_alpha   90.00
_cell.angle_beta   90.00
_cell.angle_gamma   90.00
#
_symmetry.space_group_name_H-M   'P 1'
#
loop_
_entity.id
_entity.type
_entity.pdbx_description
1 polymer ?
#
loop_
_entity_poly.entity_id
_entity_poly.type
_entity_poly.pdbx_seq_one_letter_code
_entity_poly.pdbx_strand_id
1 'polypeptide(L)' 'IFDNPFLHTTTFGGNPLACAAAIATINVLLEERLCERAQTVGDLFLSKLKSTIKPYAPQIVLEARGKGLMIALEFPDSDT' A
#
# COMPACT_ATOMS: atom_id res chain seq x y z
N ILE A 1 -12.23 -0.11 -31.48
CA ILE A 1 -13.05 -1.00 -30.61
C ILE A 1 -12.66 -2.40 -31.02
N PHE A 2 -12.23 -3.26 -30.09
CA PHE A 2 -11.57 -4.53 -30.38
C PHE A 2 -12.38 -5.40 -31.36
N ASP A 3 -11.70 -5.96 -32.35
CA ASP A 3 -12.34 -6.75 -33.42
C ASP A 3 -12.94 -8.09 -32.92
N ASN A 4 -12.51 -8.58 -31.76
CA ASN A 4 -13.08 -9.76 -31.11
C ASN A 4 -13.17 -9.58 -29.58
N PRO A 5 -14.37 -9.46 -28.99
CA PRO A 5 -14.55 -9.28 -27.55
C PRO A 5 -14.26 -10.54 -26.71
N PHE A 6 -14.06 -11.71 -27.34
CA PHE A 6 -13.82 -12.98 -26.66
C PHE A 6 -12.35 -13.41 -26.65
N LEU A 7 -11.44 -12.59 -27.19
CA LEU A 7 -10.00 -12.91 -27.22
C LEU A 7 -9.42 -13.17 -25.81
N HIS A 8 -9.99 -12.53 -24.79
CA HIS A 8 -9.61 -12.73 -23.40
C HIS A 8 -10.85 -12.77 -22.51
N THR A 9 -11.04 -13.89 -21.83
CA THR A 9 -12.16 -14.11 -20.90
C THR A 9 -11.68 -14.79 -19.63
N THR A 10 -12.47 -14.73 -18.58
CA THR A 10 -12.21 -15.43 -17.33
C THR A 10 -13.54 -15.91 -16.73
N THR A 11 -13.57 -17.11 -16.16
CA THR A 11 -14.79 -17.78 -15.69
C THR A 11 -15.52 -17.00 -14.58
N PHE A 12 -14.77 -16.32 -13.70
CA PHE A 12 -15.33 -15.63 -12.55
C PHE A 12 -15.14 -14.11 -12.59
N GLY A 13 -14.55 -13.57 -13.67
CA GLY A 13 -14.32 -12.13 -13.78
C GLY A 13 -15.62 -11.36 -13.93
N GLY A 14 -15.73 -10.23 -13.23
CA GLY A 14 -16.91 -9.38 -13.27
C GLY A 14 -18.17 -10.00 -12.66
N ASN A 15 -18.03 -11.03 -11.81
CA ASN A 15 -19.19 -11.59 -11.13
C ASN A 15 -19.87 -10.54 -10.21
N PRO A 16 -21.20 -10.59 -10.03
CA PRO A 16 -21.93 -9.55 -9.29
C PRO A 16 -21.46 -9.34 -7.84
N LEU A 17 -21.02 -10.40 -7.16
CA LEU A 17 -20.58 -10.31 -5.76
C LEU A 17 -19.26 -9.53 -5.64
N ALA A 18 -18.28 -9.83 -6.49
CA ALA A 18 -17.02 -9.10 -6.54
C ALA A 18 -17.23 -7.64 -6.95
N CYS A 19 -18.12 -7.38 -7.93
CA CYS A 19 -18.46 -6.02 -8.33
C CYS A 19 -19.12 -5.22 -7.19
N ALA A 20 -20.07 -5.82 -6.44
CA ALA A 20 -20.70 -5.18 -5.30
C ALA A 20 -19.68 -4.83 -4.20
N ALA A 21 -18.78 -5.76 -3.88
CA ALA A 21 -17.71 -5.52 -2.90
C ALA A 21 -16.74 -4.42 -3.38
N ALA A 22 -16.35 -4.42 -4.64
CA ALA A 22 -15.46 -3.41 -5.21
C ALA A 22 -16.10 -2.01 -5.18
N ILE A 23 -17.38 -1.88 -5.56
CA ILE A 23 -18.12 -0.62 -5.51
C ILE A 23 -18.19 -0.10 -4.07
N ALA A 24 -18.57 -0.95 -3.10
CA ALA A 24 -18.62 -0.56 -1.70
C ALA A 24 -17.23 -0.13 -1.17
N THR A 25 -16.18 -0.84 -1.55
CA THR A 25 -14.80 -0.53 -1.18
C THR A 25 -14.37 0.84 -1.72
N ILE A 26 -14.65 1.11 -3.00
CA ILE A 26 -14.34 2.40 -3.64
C ILE A 26 -15.12 3.53 -2.96
N ASN A 27 -16.40 3.33 -2.65
CA ASN A 27 -17.20 4.32 -1.94
C ASN A 27 -16.58 4.69 -0.59
N VAL A 28 -16.20 3.70 0.22
CA VAL A 28 -15.53 3.94 1.51
C VAL A 28 -14.19 4.67 1.33
N LEU A 29 -13.37 4.26 0.35
CA LEU A 29 -12.10 4.93 0.05
C LEU A 29 -12.29 6.43 -0.23
N LEU A 30 -13.36 6.80 -0.95
CA LEU A 30 -13.68 8.16 -1.34
C LEU A 30 -14.36 8.95 -0.21
N GLU A 31 -15.43 8.40 0.39
CA GLU A 31 -16.23 9.06 1.42
C GLU A 31 -15.42 9.34 2.69
N GLU A 32 -14.58 8.40 3.12
CA GLU A 32 -13.72 8.55 4.30
C GLU A 32 -12.36 9.19 3.97
N ARG A 33 -12.12 9.57 2.70
CA ARG A 33 -10.87 10.20 2.23
C ARG A 33 -9.63 9.41 2.64
N LEU A 34 -9.68 8.09 2.45
CA LEU A 34 -8.68 7.17 2.97
C LEU A 34 -7.31 7.34 2.30
N CYS A 35 -7.26 7.80 1.05
CA CYS A 35 -6.02 8.09 0.35
C CYS A 35 -5.24 9.24 1.03
N GLU A 36 -5.92 10.34 1.32
CA GLU A 36 -5.29 11.48 2.02
C GLU A 36 -4.95 11.12 3.47
N ARG A 37 -5.82 10.36 4.14
CA ARG A 37 -5.53 9.83 5.48
C ARG A 37 -4.30 8.92 5.46
N ALA A 38 -4.17 8.05 4.47
CA ALA A 38 -3.00 7.18 4.33
C ALA A 38 -1.72 7.99 4.12
N GLN A 39 -1.77 9.12 3.41
CA GLN A 39 -0.65 10.05 3.32
C GLN A 39 -0.33 10.67 4.68
N THR A 40 -1.29 11.31 5.35
CA THR A 40 -1.05 11.98 6.64
C THR A 40 -0.56 11.03 7.73
N VAL A 41 -1.21 9.86 7.87
CA VAL A 41 -0.82 8.85 8.86
C VAL A 41 0.50 8.18 8.48
N GLY A 42 0.72 7.94 7.17
CA GLY A 42 1.97 7.40 6.65
C GLY A 42 3.18 8.30 6.94
N ASP A 43 3.04 9.61 6.69
CA ASP A 43 4.09 10.59 6.96
C ASP A 43 4.41 10.66 8.46
N LEU A 44 3.37 10.66 9.31
CA LEU A 44 3.51 10.63 10.76
C LEU A 44 4.23 9.34 11.22
N PHE A 45 3.84 8.19 10.69
CA PHE A 45 4.43 6.91 11.04
C PHE A 45 5.91 6.87 10.61
N LEU A 46 6.20 7.17 9.35
CA LEU A 46 7.58 7.13 8.83
C LEU A 46 8.49 8.11 9.58
N SER A 47 7.99 9.30 9.93
CA SER A 47 8.73 10.27 10.75
C SER A 47 9.05 9.71 12.14
N LYS A 48 8.06 9.12 12.81
CA LYS A 48 8.25 8.52 14.15
C LYS A 48 9.19 7.31 14.11
N LEU A 49 9.11 6.51 13.06
CA LEU A 49 9.96 5.34 12.86
C LEU A 49 11.42 5.77 12.70
N LYS A 50 11.68 6.76 11.83
CA LYS A 50 13.02 7.36 11.64
C LYS A 50 13.58 7.95 12.93
N SER A 51 12.78 8.70 13.70
CA SER A 51 13.23 9.29 14.96
C SER A 51 13.54 8.25 16.04
N THR A 52 12.85 7.11 16.01
CA THR A 52 13.05 6.03 16.99
C THR A 52 14.26 5.17 16.65
N ILE A 53 14.48 4.85 15.37
CA ILE A 53 15.56 3.96 14.96
C ILE A 53 16.94 4.61 15.16
N LYS A 54 17.07 5.90 14.81
CA LYS A 54 18.34 6.63 14.86
C LYS A 54 19.09 6.53 16.21
N PRO A 55 18.42 6.64 17.39
CA PRO A 55 19.09 6.49 18.68
C PRO A 55 19.28 5.04 19.16
N TYR A 56 18.47 4.06 18.73
CA TYR A 56 18.42 2.74 19.39
C TYR A 56 18.98 1.58 18.57
N ALA A 57 19.01 1.68 17.23
CA ALA A 57 19.39 0.57 16.37
C ALA A 57 20.05 0.99 15.03
N PRO A 58 20.98 1.97 15.01
CA PRO A 58 21.54 2.48 13.75
C PRO A 58 22.36 1.45 12.97
N GLN A 59 22.89 0.42 13.63
CA GLN A 59 23.61 -0.70 12.99
C GLN A 59 22.71 -1.88 12.57
N ILE A 60 21.40 -1.83 12.87
CA ILE A 60 20.45 -2.89 12.51
C ILE A 60 19.56 -2.45 11.35
N VAL A 61 19.24 -1.15 11.25
CA VAL A 61 18.39 -0.63 10.17
C VAL A 61 19.13 0.44 9.40
N LEU A 62 19.40 0.17 8.12
CA LEU A 62 20.09 1.07 7.20
C LEU A 62 19.18 2.22 6.76
N GLU A 63 17.92 1.92 6.44
CA GLU A 63 16.97 2.92 5.97
C GLU A 63 15.54 2.58 6.39
N ALA A 64 14.74 3.61 6.69
CA ALA A 64 13.29 3.53 6.71
C ALA A 64 12.72 4.38 5.55
N ARG A 65 11.95 3.76 4.66
CA ARG A 65 11.36 4.43 3.48
C ARG A 65 9.89 4.02 3.28
N GLY A 66 9.15 4.78 2.48
CA GLY A 66 7.75 4.45 2.18
C GLY A 66 7.01 5.55 1.45
N LYS A 67 5.76 5.25 1.06
CA LYS A 67 4.82 6.19 0.46
C LYS A 67 3.41 5.91 1.00
N GLY A 68 2.80 6.89 1.68
CA GLY A 68 1.59 6.66 2.45
C GLY A 68 1.80 5.55 3.48
N LEU A 69 0.89 4.58 3.55
CA LEU A 69 1.00 3.45 4.48
C LEU A 69 1.82 2.26 3.95
N MET A 70 2.39 2.35 2.75
CA MET A 70 3.33 1.34 2.25
C MET A 70 4.74 1.71 2.75
N ILE A 71 5.18 1.07 3.83
CA ILE A 71 6.41 1.37 4.55
C ILE A 71 7.34 0.15 4.52
N ALA A 72 8.64 0.40 4.41
CA ALA A 72 9.70 -0.61 4.43
C ALA A 72 10.86 -0.18 5.33
N LEU A 73 11.51 -1.18 5.92
CA LEU A 73 12.78 -1.07 6.62
C LEU A 73 13.84 -1.87 5.86
N GLU A 74 15.01 -1.28 5.68
CA GLU A 74 16.17 -1.94 5.10
C GLU A 74 17.13 -2.35 6.21
N PHE A 75 17.60 -3.59 6.14
CA PHE A 75 18.53 -4.18 7.10
C PHE A 75 19.83 -4.53 6.37
N PRO A 76 20.98 -4.57 7.08
CA PRO A 76 22.21 -5.10 6.53
C PRO A 76 22.05 -6.56 6.08
N ASP A 77 22.73 -6.93 5.00
CA ASP A 77 22.84 -8.32 4.59
C ASP A 77 23.62 -9.13 5.63
N SER A 78 23.25 -10.39 5.82
CA SER A 78 23.90 -11.28 6.78
C SER A 78 25.33 -11.69 6.42
N ASP A 79 25.74 -11.47 5.17
CA ASP A 79 27.01 -11.92 4.61
C ASP A 79 28.11 -10.83 4.65
N THR A 80 27.80 -9.64 5.21
CA THR A 80 28.71 -8.50 5.41
C THR A 80 28.70 -8.02 6.85
#